data_AF-A0A258BQS8-F1
#
_entry.id   AF-A0A258BQS8-F1
#
_cell.length_a   1.000
_cell.length_b   1.000
_cell.length_c   1.000
_cell.angle_alpha   90.00
_cell.angle_beta   90.00
_cell.angle_gamma   90.00
#
_symmetry.space_group_name_H-M   'P 1'
#
loop_
_entity.id
_entity.type
_entity.pdbx_description
1 polymer ?
#
loop_
_entity_poly.entity_id
_entity_poly.type
_entity_poly.pdbx_seq_one_letter_code
_entity_poly.pdbx_strand_id
1 'polypeptide(L)'
;LARRTVSNRHMNTGIGEVVDLVRQGGGLAAPLAERRILPPLALSFVRTGEETSQLGPMLGRLATVLDRDVKVRLERMIAIATPTIVVSLGVGVAAMVASIMSAILGFNDLAVAQ
;
A
#
# COMPACT_ATOMS: atom_id res chain seq x y z
N LEU A 1 -15.73 19.60 0.93
CA LEU A 1 -16.06 18.44 0.07
C LEU A 1 -15.08 17.28 0.28
N ALA A 2 -13.76 17.50 0.16
CA ALA A 2 -12.73 16.46 0.37
C ALA A 2 -12.81 15.70 1.71
N ARG A 3 -13.17 16.36 2.83
CA ARG A 3 -13.35 15.67 4.13
C ARG A 3 -14.44 14.59 4.14
N ARG A 4 -15.47 14.72 3.28
CA ARG A 4 -16.59 13.77 3.22
C ARG A 4 -16.25 12.52 2.41
N THR A 5 -15.19 12.54 1.60
CA THR A 5 -14.74 11.41 0.78
C THR A 5 -13.62 10.61 1.44
N VAL A 6 -13.14 11.03 2.62
CA VAL A 6 -12.05 10.39 3.36
C VAL A 6 -12.63 9.59 4.53
N SER A 7 -12.65 8.25 4.40
CA SER A 7 -13.10 7.35 5.47
C SER A 7 -12.08 7.21 6.62
N ASN A 8 -10.80 7.47 6.36
CA ASN A 8 -9.77 7.37 7.40
C ASN A 8 -9.92 8.53 8.41
N ARG A 9 -10.30 8.21 9.65
CA ARG A 9 -10.52 9.19 10.73
C ARG A 9 -9.30 10.06 10.99
N HIS A 10 -8.09 9.48 10.96
CA HIS A 10 -6.85 10.22 11.19
C HIS A 10 -6.62 11.27 10.10
N MET A 11 -6.78 10.88 8.82
CA MET A 11 -6.68 11.82 7.69
C MET A 11 -7.79 12.88 7.73
N ASN A 12 -9.02 12.52 8.09
CA ASN A 12 -10.15 13.44 8.13
C ASN A 12 -9.97 14.53 9.22
N THR A 13 -9.48 14.15 10.40
CA THR A 13 -9.14 15.11 11.45
C THR A 13 -8.03 16.06 10.99
N GLY A 14 -6.95 15.51 10.43
CA GLY A 14 -5.82 16.32 10.00
C GLY A 14 -6.13 17.26 8.83
N ILE A 15 -6.95 16.83 7.85
CA ILE A 15 -7.46 17.73 6.80
C ILE A 15 -8.32 18.84 7.39
N GLY A 16 -9.07 18.57 8.46
CA GLY A 16 -9.85 19.58 9.15
C GLY A 16 -9.00 20.70 9.73
N GLU A 17 -7.98 20.34 10.48
CA GLU A 17 -7.06 21.30 11.10
C GLU A 17 -6.29 22.11 10.05
N VAL A 18 -5.91 21.49 8.93
CA VAL A 18 -5.28 22.18 7.78
C VAL A 18 -6.23 23.23 7.18
N VAL A 19 -7.52 22.91 7.03
CA VAL A 19 -8.51 23.87 6.50
C VAL A 19 -8.66 25.07 7.43
N ASP A 20 -8.65 24.84 8.75
CA ASP A 20 -8.77 25.92 9.73
C ASP A 20 -7.54 26.84 9.73
N LEU A 21 -6.33 26.28 9.51
CA LEU A 21 -5.08 27.05 9.39
C LEU A 21 -5.03 27.89 8.10
N VAL A 22 -5.49 27.34 6.98
CA VAL A 22 -5.54 28.10 5.70
C VAL A 22 -6.56 29.23 5.78
N ARG A 23 -7.69 29.05 6.48
CA ARG A 23 -8.69 30.11 6.73
C ARG A 23 -8.15 31.27 7.55
N GLN A 24 -7.11 31.05 8.35
CA GLN A 24 -6.42 32.09 9.12
C GLN A 24 -5.40 32.87 8.28
N GLY A 25 -5.30 32.60 6.98
CA GLY A 25 -4.38 33.28 6.05
C GLY A 25 -3.03 32.58 5.89
N GLY A 26 -2.85 31.39 6.47
CA GLY A 26 -1.66 30.56 6.25
C GLY A 26 -1.65 29.89 4.88
N GLY A 27 -0.46 29.54 4.38
CA GLY A 27 -0.31 28.65 3.22
C GLY A 27 -0.76 27.22 3.53
N LEU A 28 -0.95 26.42 2.49
CA LEU A 28 -1.36 25.02 2.48
C LEU A 28 -0.17 24.06 2.71
N ALA A 29 1.04 24.41 2.27
CA ALA A 29 2.22 23.55 2.38
C ALA A 29 2.66 23.32 3.83
N ALA A 30 2.70 24.37 4.66
CA ALA A 30 3.20 24.27 6.03
C ALA A 30 2.29 23.40 6.94
N PRO A 31 0.96 23.62 6.96
CA PRO A 31 0.04 22.77 7.72
C PRO A 31 0.04 21.31 7.27
N LEU A 32 0.14 21.06 5.96
CA LEU A 32 0.21 19.70 5.43
C LEU A 32 1.52 19.01 5.79
N ALA A 33 2.64 19.75 5.83
CA ALA A 33 3.95 19.22 6.21
C ALA A 33 4.00 18.84 7.69
N GLU A 34 3.41 19.66 8.55
CA GLU A 34 3.38 19.42 10.00
C GLU A 34 2.57 18.16 10.36
N ARG A 35 1.44 17.94 9.67
CA ARG A 35 0.57 16.79 9.95
C ARG A 35 1.02 15.48 9.31
N ARG A 36 2.01 15.50 8.40
CA ARG A 36 2.58 14.30 7.72
C ARG A 36 1.56 13.31 7.14
N ILE A 37 0.38 13.81 6.78
CA ILE A 37 -0.73 13.00 6.26
C ILE A 37 -0.46 12.60 4.81
N LEU A 38 0.30 13.44 4.10
CA LEU A 38 0.63 13.26 2.70
C LEU A 38 2.07 12.76 2.53
N PRO A 39 2.35 11.99 1.47
CA PRO A 39 3.71 11.61 1.13
C PRO A 39 4.61 12.84 0.94
N PRO A 40 5.93 12.74 1.18
CA PRO A 40 6.87 13.86 0.97
C PRO A 40 6.80 14.44 -0.45
N LEU A 41 6.57 13.59 -1.45
CA LEU A 41 6.39 14.00 -2.84
C LEU A 41 5.21 14.98 -3.00
N ALA A 42 4.08 14.71 -2.33
CA ALA A 42 2.91 15.57 -2.41
C ALA A 42 3.18 16.96 -1.81
N LEU A 43 3.97 17.05 -0.73
CA LEU A 43 4.36 18.33 -0.13
C LEU A 43 5.17 19.19 -1.10
N SER A 44 6.06 18.59 -1.88
CA SER A 44 6.83 19.31 -2.91
C SER A 44 5.92 19.89 -4.00
N PHE A 45 4.90 19.16 -4.45
CA PHE A 45 3.93 19.67 -5.43
C PHE A 45 3.08 20.81 -4.86
N VAL A 46 2.63 20.69 -3.61
CA VAL A 46 1.88 21.77 -2.93
C VAL A 46 2.75 23.01 -2.81
N ARG A 47 3.96 22.87 -2.29
CA ARG A 47 4.89 23.99 -2.09
C ARG A 47 5.21 24.71 -3.40
N THR A 48 5.61 23.98 -4.44
CA THR A 48 5.88 24.57 -5.76
C THR A 48 4.62 25.21 -6.35
N GLY A 49 3.45 24.59 -6.17
CA GLY A 49 2.17 25.14 -6.61
C GLY A 49 1.80 26.43 -5.89
N GLU A 50 2.12 26.57 -4.60
CA GLU A 50 1.92 27.81 -3.84
C GLU A 50 2.90 28.90 -4.25
N GLU A 51 4.20 28.59 -4.30
CA GLU A 51 5.25 29.54 -4.66
C GLU A 51 5.07 30.10 -6.08
N THR A 52 4.53 29.30 -7.00
CA THR A 52 4.27 29.70 -8.40
C THR A 52 2.84 30.17 -8.65
N SER A 53 1.98 30.20 -7.63
CA SER A 53 0.53 30.45 -7.78
C SER A 53 -0.17 29.49 -8.78
N GLN A 54 0.38 28.29 -9.00
CA GLN A 54 -0.14 27.24 -9.88
C GLN A 54 -0.60 26.00 -9.09
N LEU A 55 -1.24 26.21 -7.94
CA LEU A 55 -1.70 25.14 -7.06
C LEU A 55 -2.61 24.13 -7.78
N GLY A 56 -3.61 24.62 -8.53
CA GLY A 56 -4.56 23.77 -9.26
C GLY A 56 -3.88 22.80 -10.25
N PRO A 57 -3.10 23.31 -11.22
CA PRO A 57 -2.34 22.46 -12.14
C PRO A 57 -1.38 21.48 -11.44
N MET A 58 -0.69 21.92 -10.38
CA MET A 58 0.25 21.06 -9.64
C MET A 58 -0.47 19.95 -8.87
N LEU A 59 -1.61 20.24 -8.24
CA LEU A 59 -2.43 19.23 -7.58
C LEU A 59 -3.03 18.23 -8.58
N GLY A 60 -3.39 18.68 -9.78
CA GLY A 60 -3.80 17.79 -10.87
C GLY A 60 -2.69 16.83 -11.30
N ARG A 61 -1.46 17.33 -11.49
CA ARG A 61 -0.28 16.50 -11.77
C ARG A 61 0.01 15.53 -10.62
N LEU A 62 -0.07 16.00 -9.38
CA LEU A 62 0.11 15.17 -8.20
C LEU A 62 -0.88 14.01 -8.17
N ALA A 63 -2.15 14.25 -8.50
CA ALA A 63 -3.17 13.21 -8.55
C ALA A 63 -2.78 12.11 -9.57
N THR A 64 -2.34 12.49 -10.76
CA THR A 64 -1.86 11.54 -11.78
C THR A 64 -0.63 10.75 -11.33
N VAL A 65 0.32 11.42 -10.65
CA VAL A 65 1.54 10.77 -10.15
C VAL A 65 1.21 9.79 -9.03
N LEU A 66 0.32 10.16 -8.10
CA LEU A 66 -0.08 9.30 -6.99
C LEU A 66 -0.89 8.09 -7.48
N ASP A 67 -1.80 8.28 -8.43
CA ASP A 67 -2.55 7.18 -9.05
C ASP A 67 -1.61 6.16 -9.71
N ARG A 68 -0.62 6.65 -10.46
CA ARG A 68 0.42 5.80 -11.05
C ARG A 68 1.25 5.07 -10.00
N ASP A 69 1.68 5.75 -8.94
CA ASP A 69 2.47 5.14 -7.86
C ASP A 69 1.68 4.05 -7.12
N VAL A 70 0.40 4.30 -6.83
CA VAL A 70 -0.50 3.30 -6.22
C VAL A 70 -0.65 2.09 -7.15
N LYS A 71 -0.89 2.31 -8.45
CA LYS A 71 -1.01 1.22 -9.43
C LYS A 71 0.25 0.37 -9.50
N VAL A 72 1.43 0.99 -9.60
CA VAL A 72 2.72 0.28 -9.65
C VAL A 72 2.96 -0.51 -8.36
N ARG A 73 2.64 0.06 -7.20
CA ARG A 73 2.76 -0.66 -5.92
C ARG A 73 1.83 -1.87 -5.86
N LEU A 74 0.58 -1.73 -6.32
CA LEU A 74 -0.38 -2.82 -6.36
C LEU A 74 0.07 -3.93 -7.31
N GLU A 75 0.53 -3.59 -8.51
CA GLU A 75 1.09 -4.55 -9.47
C GLU A 75 2.28 -5.32 -8.88
N ARG A 76 3.19 -4.63 -8.18
CA ARG A 76 4.32 -5.27 -7.49
C ARG A 76 3.88 -6.18 -6.35
N MET A 77 2.89 -5.76 -5.56
CA MET A 77 2.33 -6.58 -4.49
C MET A 77 1.74 -7.88 -5.06
N ILE A 78 0.95 -7.79 -6.13
CA ILE A 78 0.37 -8.95 -6.81
C ILE A 78 1.46 -9.83 -7.42
N ALA A 79 2.47 -9.24 -8.06
CA ALA A 79 3.57 -9.96 -8.68
C ALA A 79 4.36 -10.83 -7.68
N ILE A 80 4.44 -10.42 -6.41
CA ILE A 80 5.07 -11.20 -5.33
C ILE A 80 4.08 -12.16 -4.67
N ALA A 81 2.81 -11.78 -4.56
CA ALA A 81 1.78 -12.63 -3.98
C ALA A 81 1.60 -13.94 -4.75
N THR A 82 1.53 -13.88 -6.09
CA THR A 82 1.33 -15.06 -6.96
C THR A 82 2.39 -16.16 -6.75
N PRO A 83 3.70 -15.89 -6.88
CA PRO A 83 4.72 -16.92 -6.66
C PRO A 83 4.73 -17.43 -5.22
N THR A 84 4.43 -16.56 -4.24
CA THR A 84 4.33 -16.98 -2.83
C THR A 84 3.23 -18.03 -2.64
N ILE A 85 2.05 -17.79 -3.22
CA ILE A 85 0.92 -18.74 -3.18
C ILE A 85 1.31 -20.05 -3.88
N VAL A 86 1.88 -19.98 -5.08
CA VAL A 86 2.26 -21.18 -5.86
C VAL A 86 3.31 -22.02 -5.13
N VAL A 87 4.36 -21.39 -4.58
CA VAL A 87 5.39 -22.09 -3.81
C VAL A 87 4.81 -22.73 -2.55
N SER A 88 3.95 -22.00 -1.82
CA SER A 88 3.30 -22.55 -0.61
C SER A 88 2.43 -23.78 -0.91
N LEU A 89 1.67 -23.74 -2.02
CA LEU A 89 0.87 -24.87 -2.48
C LEU A 89 1.76 -26.05 -2.87
N GLY A 90 2.85 -25.79 -3.61
CA GLY A 90 3.82 -26.81 -4.00
C GLY A 90 4.45 -27.52 -2.80
N VAL A 91 4.84 -26.76 -1.77
CA VAL A 91 5.35 -27.33 -0.52
C VAL A 91 4.30 -28.18 0.19
N GLY A 92 3.05 -27.70 0.25
CA GLY A 92 1.94 -28.46 0.85
C GLY A 92 1.69 -29.80 0.14
N VAL A 93 1.67 -29.80 -1.19
CA VAL A 93 1.51 -31.02 -2.00
C VAL A 93 2.71 -31.96 -1.82
N ALA A 94 3.94 -31.45 -1.84
CA ALA A 94 5.14 -32.25 -1.64
C ALA A 94 5.16 -32.93 -0.26
N ALA A 95 4.78 -32.20 0.80
CA ALA A 95 4.66 -32.75 2.14
C ALA A 95 3.58 -33.85 2.22
N MET A 96 2.44 -33.65 1.55
CA MET A 96 1.38 -34.65 1.47
C MET A 96 1.87 -35.94 0.80
N VAL A 97 2.54 -35.85 -0.35
CA VAL A 97 3.08 -37.01 -1.08
C VAL A 97 4.16 -37.71 -0.26
N ALA A 98 5.08 -36.97 0.36
CA ALA A 98 6.13 -37.54 1.20
C ALA A 98 5.55 -38.34 2.38
N SER A 99 4.50 -37.82 3.02
CA SER A 99 3.80 -38.52 4.10
C SER A 99 3.20 -39.85 3.64
N ILE A 100 2.52 -39.87 2.47
CA ILE A 100 1.93 -41.08 1.89
C ILE A 100 3.02 -42.10 1.54
N MET A 101 4.11 -41.67 0.88
CA MET A 101 5.22 -42.56 0.51
C MET A 101 5.88 -43.18 1.74
N SER A 102 6.13 -42.38 2.78
CA SER A 102 6.74 -42.85 4.02
C SER A 102 5.85 -43.89 4.72
N ALA A 103 4.53 -43.70 4.72
CA ALA A 103 3.59 -44.69 5.23
C ALA A 103 3.67 -46.02 4.46
N ILE A 104 3.66 -45.98 3.12
CA ILE A 104 3.74 -47.18 2.28
C ILE A 104 5.05 -47.95 2.50
N LEU A 105 6.20 -47.26 2.53
CA LEU A 105 7.49 -47.89 2.79
C LEU A 105 7.52 -48.54 4.18
N GLY A 106 6.98 -47.84 5.19
CA GLY A 106 6.86 -48.40 6.55
C GLY A 106 6.02 -49.68 6.61
N PHE A 107 4.94 -49.77 5.83
CA PHE A 107 4.17 -51.01 5.71
C PHE A 107 4.95 -52.13 5.00
N ASN A 108 5.73 -51.79 3.97
CA ASN A 108 6.52 -52.78 3.22
C ASN A 108 7.65 -53.41 4.07
N ASP A 109 8.33 -52.61 4.89
CA ASP A 109 9.40 -53.12 5.76
C ASP A 109 8.87 -54.09 6.83
N LEU A 110 7.65 -53.87 7.33
CA LEU A 110 6.99 -54.80 8.25
C LEU A 110 6.58 -56.11 7.57
N ALA A 111 6.21 -56.07 6.29
CA ALA A 111 5.80 -57.24 5.52
C ALA A 111 6.98 -58.12 5.08
N VAL A 112 8.16 -57.53 4.84
CA VAL A 112 9.39 -58.27 4.48
C VAL A 112 10.08 -58.89 5.71
N ALA A 113 9.77 -58.41 6.91
CA ALA A 113 10.36 -58.90 8.17
C ALA A 113 9.64 -60.14 8.77
N GLN A 114 8.64 -60.71 8.10
CA GLN A 114 8.00 -62.00 8.43
C GLN A 114 8.26 -63.03 7.34
#